data_AF-A0A1L7AD96-F1
#
_entry.id   AF-A0A1L7AD96-F1
#
_cell.length_a   1.000
_cell.length_b   1.000
_cell.length_c   1.000
_cell.angle_alpha   90.00
_cell.angle_beta   90.00
_cell.angle_gamma   90.00
#
_symmetry.space_group_name_H-M   'P 1'
#
loop_
_entity.id
_entity.type
_entity.pdbx_description
1 polymer ?
#
loop_
_entity_poly.entity_id
_entity_poly.type
_entity_poly.pdbx_seq_one_letter_code
_entity_poly.pdbx_strand_id
1 'polypeptide(L)'
;MIQRVSETRPGLPLGGPRRAAGRGGGFRLAEGGEAHAAAADGAVPVLAAGLLAIQEGGERDGECDRRAARRGEAMLEELAGFQADLLRGRADPERLRRLAGLSEGETPSDSRLAEALEAISLRAKVELARLEVRGRGV
;
A
#
# COMPACT_ATOMS: atom_id res chain seq x y z
N MET A 1 -4.74 19.11 40.60
CA MET A 1 -4.93 17.66 40.40
C MET A 1 -3.85 17.21 39.42
N ILE A 2 -2.73 16.69 39.93
CA ILE A 2 -1.52 16.42 39.15
C ILE A 2 -1.47 14.91 38.89
N GLN A 3 -1.72 14.49 37.66
CA GLN A 3 -1.58 13.07 37.28
C GLN A 3 -0.12 12.78 36.95
N ARG A 4 0.48 11.86 37.71
CA ARG A 4 1.80 11.29 37.43
C ARG A 4 1.66 10.18 36.39
N VAL A 5 2.43 10.28 35.31
CA VAL A 5 2.64 9.21 34.35
C VAL A 5 3.74 8.30 34.90
N SER A 6 3.40 7.04 35.13
CA SER A 6 4.34 5.99 35.54
C SER A 6 4.64 5.10 34.32
N GLU A 7 5.84 5.22 33.79
CA GLU A 7 6.41 4.24 32.85
C GLU A 7 6.80 2.98 33.63
N THR A 8 6.26 1.81 33.27
CA THR A 8 6.75 0.52 33.76
C THR A 8 7.21 -0.30 32.56
N ARG A 9 8.52 -0.48 32.45
CA ARG A 9 9.17 -1.34 31.45
C ARG A 9 8.96 -2.83 31.77
N PRO A 10 8.91 -3.71 30.76
CA PRO A 10 8.68 -5.14 30.95
C PRO A 10 9.90 -5.86 31.55
N GLY A 11 9.65 -6.74 32.51
CA GLY A 11 10.65 -7.63 33.10
C GLY A 11 10.90 -8.85 32.20
N LEU A 12 12.18 -9.18 31.98
CA LEU A 12 12.62 -10.41 31.32
C LEU A 12 12.73 -11.54 32.36
N PRO A 13 12.10 -12.71 32.16
CA PRO A 13 12.39 -13.88 33.00
C PRO A 13 13.74 -14.50 32.61
N LEU A 14 14.68 -14.54 33.56
CA LEU A 14 15.83 -15.45 33.52
C LEU A 14 15.34 -16.89 33.70
N GLY A 15 15.39 -17.69 32.65
CA GLY A 15 15.05 -19.12 32.69
C GLY A 15 15.86 -19.90 31.66
N GLY A 16 17.09 -20.27 32.02
CA GLY A 16 17.91 -21.16 31.19
C GLY A 16 17.44 -22.62 31.31
N PRO A 17 17.37 -23.39 30.21
CA PRO A 17 17.01 -24.80 30.28
C PRO A 17 18.18 -25.64 30.80
N ARG A 18 17.97 -26.29 31.97
CA ARG A 18 18.84 -27.38 32.46
C ARG A 18 18.75 -28.55 31.48
N ARG A 19 19.87 -28.89 30.82
CA ARG A 19 20.00 -30.15 30.07
C ARG A 19 20.07 -31.32 31.06
N ALA A 20 19.02 -32.13 31.10
CA ALA A 20 19.06 -33.45 31.71
C ALA A 20 19.98 -34.34 30.86
N ALA A 21 21.00 -34.92 31.50
CA ALA A 21 21.89 -35.89 30.89
C ALA A 21 21.13 -37.22 30.66
N GLY A 22 20.59 -37.40 29.46
CA GLY A 22 20.08 -38.67 28.97
C GLY A 22 21.17 -39.43 28.23
N ARG A 23 21.65 -40.50 28.87
CA ARG A 23 22.60 -41.49 28.31
C ARG A 23 21.90 -42.31 27.23
N GLY A 24 22.46 -42.33 26.01
CA GLY A 24 22.16 -43.33 24.98
C GLY A 24 21.54 -42.76 23.69
N GLY A 25 22.39 -42.44 22.71
CA GLY A 25 21.96 -42.06 21.36
C GLY A 25 23.17 -42.08 20.43
N GLY A 26 23.49 -43.26 19.89
CA GLY A 26 24.62 -43.46 18.99
C GLY A 26 24.44 -42.73 17.66
N PHE A 27 25.52 -42.16 17.15
CA PHE A 27 25.61 -41.64 15.79
C PHE A 27 25.57 -42.82 14.80
N ARG A 28 24.66 -42.76 13.81
CA ARG A 28 24.55 -43.75 12.74
C ARG A 28 24.72 -43.01 11.41
N LEU A 29 25.70 -43.43 10.62
CA LEU A 29 25.91 -42.94 9.26
C LEU A 29 24.93 -43.69 8.35
N ALA A 30 24.13 -42.97 7.55
CA ALA A 30 23.29 -43.59 6.54
C ALA A 30 24.18 -44.07 5.39
N GLU A 31 24.31 -45.38 5.23
CA GLU A 31 24.92 -45.96 4.03
C GLU A 31 23.97 -45.77 2.84
N GLY A 32 24.58 -45.41 1.70
CA GLY A 32 23.87 -44.94 0.52
C GLY A 32 22.90 -45.94 -0.06
N GLY A 33 21.73 -45.43 -0.42
CA GLY A 33 20.72 -46.09 -1.22
C GLY A 33 19.85 -45.03 -1.90
N GLU A 34 20.28 -44.66 -3.11
CA GLU A 34 19.52 -43.97 -4.16
C GLU A 34 18.93 -42.59 -3.82
N ALA A 35 19.70 -41.55 -4.15
CA ALA A 35 19.13 -40.24 -4.45
C ALA A 35 18.78 -40.15 -5.95
N HIS A 36 17.57 -39.63 -6.19
CA HIS A 36 17.09 -38.96 -7.42
C HIS A 36 16.69 -39.82 -8.63
N ALA A 37 15.38 -39.95 -8.84
CA ALA A 37 14.66 -39.30 -9.95
C ALA A 37 13.16 -39.71 -9.97
N ALA A 38 12.35 -39.20 -9.05
CA ALA A 38 10.90 -39.42 -9.10
C ALA A 38 10.12 -38.20 -8.58
N ALA A 39 10.37 -37.02 -9.15
CA ALA A 39 9.52 -35.83 -8.96
C ALA A 39 9.78 -34.70 -9.99
N ALA A 40 10.31 -35.00 -11.17
CA ALA A 40 10.65 -33.94 -12.14
C ALA A 40 9.50 -33.57 -13.08
N ASP A 41 8.54 -34.46 -13.32
CA ASP A 41 7.56 -34.28 -14.41
C ASP A 41 6.35 -33.38 -14.03
N GLY A 42 6.01 -33.31 -12.74
CA GLY A 42 4.93 -32.45 -12.22
C GLY A 42 5.38 -31.06 -11.74
N ALA A 43 6.68 -30.84 -11.55
CA ALA A 43 7.22 -29.57 -11.04
C ALA A 43 7.32 -28.49 -12.13
N VAL A 44 7.55 -28.89 -13.38
CA VAL A 44 7.67 -27.99 -14.53
C VAL A 44 6.37 -27.20 -14.81
N PRO A 45 5.17 -27.81 -14.86
CA PRO A 45 3.93 -27.06 -15.10
C PRO A 45 3.57 -26.10 -13.96
N VAL A 46 3.89 -26.43 -12.70
CA VAL A 46 3.65 -25.54 -11.55
C VAL A 46 4.59 -24.33 -11.58
N LEU A 47 5.86 -24.54 -11.92
CA LEU A 47 6.83 -23.44 -12.08
C LEU A 47 6.46 -22.53 -13.27
N ALA A 48 6.01 -23.10 -14.39
CA ALA A 48 5.55 -22.33 -15.55
C ALA A 48 4.30 -21.49 -15.23
N ALA A 49 3.33 -22.06 -14.50
CA ALA A 49 2.15 -21.32 -14.04
C ALA A 49 2.50 -20.19 -13.06
N GLY A 50 3.46 -20.42 -12.15
CA GLY A 50 3.97 -19.38 -11.25
C GLY A 50 4.66 -18.24 -11.97
N LEU A 51 5.46 -18.52 -13.00
CA LEU A 51 6.12 -17.49 -13.82
C LEU A 51 5.12 -16.69 -14.65
N LEU A 52 4.10 -17.34 -15.22
CA LEU A 52 3.05 -16.65 -15.98
C LEU A 52 2.22 -15.74 -15.08
N ALA A 53 1.85 -16.20 -13.88
CA ALA A 53 1.14 -15.38 -12.89
C ALA A 53 1.95 -14.15 -12.46
N ILE A 54 3.29 -14.28 -12.34
CA ILE A 54 4.18 -13.13 -12.05
C ILE A 54 4.22 -12.15 -13.23
N GLN A 55 4.22 -12.62 -14.48
CA GLN A 55 4.21 -11.77 -15.67
C GLN A 55 2.89 -11.01 -15.81
N GLU A 56 1.75 -11.71 -15.68
CA GLU A 56 0.41 -11.10 -15.73
C GLU A 56 0.21 -10.06 -14.62
N GLY A 57 0.78 -10.29 -13.44
CA GLY A 57 0.78 -9.32 -12.34
C GLY A 57 1.48 -8.00 -12.72
N GLY A 58 2.69 -8.09 -13.28
CA GLY A 58 3.45 -6.90 -13.70
C GLY A 58 2.80 -6.10 -14.84
N GLU A 59 2.15 -6.78 -15.79
CA GLU A 59 1.40 -6.09 -16.87
C GLU A 59 0.16 -5.38 -16.33
N ARG A 60 -0.55 -6.01 -15.39
CA ARG A 60 -1.72 -5.43 -14.73
C ARG A 60 -1.36 -4.20 -13.88
N ASP A 61 -0.26 -4.27 -13.13
CA ASP A 61 0.26 -3.14 -12.37
C ASP A 61 0.58 -1.96 -13.29
N GLY A 62 1.22 -2.22 -14.43
CA GLY A 62 1.54 -1.19 -15.41
C GLY A 62 0.31 -0.52 -16.05
N GLU A 63 -0.78 -1.26 -16.28
CA GLU A 63 -2.03 -0.65 -16.79
C GLU A 63 -2.76 0.14 -15.69
N CYS A 64 -2.75 -0.35 -14.44
CA CYS A 64 -3.27 0.38 -13.29
C CYS A 64 -2.58 1.74 -13.14
N ASP A 65 -1.24 1.75 -13.16
CA ASP A 65 -0.44 2.97 -13.06
C ASP A 65 -0.71 3.94 -14.21
N ARG A 66 -0.82 3.44 -15.46
CA ARG A 66 -1.19 4.26 -16.63
C ARG A 66 -2.57 4.89 -16.48
N ARG A 67 -3.56 4.13 -15.99
CA ARG A 67 -4.91 4.65 -15.75
C ARG A 67 -4.91 5.69 -14.62
N ALA A 68 -4.16 5.44 -13.55
CA ALA A 68 -4.00 6.36 -12.44
C ALA A 68 -3.29 7.66 -12.88
N ALA A 69 -2.29 7.58 -13.76
CA ALA A 69 -1.60 8.75 -14.31
C ALA A 69 -2.55 9.64 -15.12
N ARG A 70 -3.32 9.05 -16.05
CA ARG A 70 -4.36 9.77 -16.82
C ARG A 70 -5.40 10.43 -15.91
N ARG A 71 -5.80 9.75 -14.83
CA ARG A 71 -6.69 10.30 -13.81
C ARG A 71 -6.03 11.48 -13.08
N GLY A 72 -4.76 11.38 -12.73
CA GLY A 72 -3.97 12.46 -12.13
C GLY A 72 -3.89 13.70 -13.03
N GLU A 73 -3.69 13.53 -14.33
CA GLU A 73 -3.71 14.63 -15.30
C GLU A 73 -5.06 15.35 -15.30
N ALA A 74 -6.17 14.61 -15.33
CA ALA A 74 -7.51 15.19 -15.24
C ALA A 74 -7.75 15.93 -13.90
N MET A 75 -7.21 15.42 -12.80
CA MET A 75 -7.26 16.09 -11.50
C MET A 75 -6.48 17.43 -11.52
N LEU A 76 -5.31 17.46 -12.15
CA LEU A 76 -4.51 18.67 -12.30
C LEU A 76 -5.21 19.70 -13.21
N GLU A 77 -5.90 19.27 -14.25
CA GLU A 77 -6.67 20.16 -15.13
C GLU A 77 -7.82 20.87 -14.38
N GLU A 78 -8.60 20.13 -13.59
CA GLU A 78 -9.66 20.74 -12.77
C GLU A 78 -9.10 21.69 -11.71
N LEU A 79 -7.95 21.37 -11.11
CA LEU A 79 -7.26 22.26 -10.18
C LEU A 79 -6.78 23.54 -10.88
N ALA A 80 -6.19 23.44 -12.06
CA ALA A 80 -5.73 24.59 -12.82
C ALA A 80 -6.91 25.49 -13.21
N GLY A 81 -8.03 24.90 -13.62
CA GLY A 81 -9.28 25.60 -13.88
C GLY A 81 -9.81 26.33 -12.65
N PHE A 82 -9.82 25.67 -11.48
CA PHE A 82 -10.26 26.27 -10.23
C PHE A 82 -9.36 27.42 -9.81
N GLN A 83 -8.04 27.28 -9.93
CA GLN A 83 -7.10 28.35 -9.66
C GLN A 83 -7.33 29.55 -10.60
N ALA A 84 -7.60 29.31 -11.87
CA ALA A 84 -7.93 30.36 -12.82
C ALA A 84 -9.24 31.09 -12.47
N ASP A 85 -10.23 30.38 -11.93
CA ASP A 85 -11.45 31.00 -11.42
C ASP A 85 -11.18 31.87 -10.19
N LEU A 86 -10.36 31.39 -9.25
CA LEU A 86 -9.95 32.16 -8.07
C LEU A 86 -9.25 33.46 -8.45
N LEU A 87 -8.36 33.41 -9.45
CA LEU A 87 -7.68 34.60 -9.97
C LEU A 87 -8.64 35.62 -10.60
N ARG A 88 -9.81 35.17 -11.05
CA ARG A 88 -10.91 36.02 -11.56
C ARG A 88 -11.89 36.46 -10.46
N GLY A 89 -11.59 36.15 -9.20
CA GLY A 89 -12.46 36.45 -8.07
C GLY A 89 -13.70 35.55 -7.96
N ARG A 90 -13.73 34.41 -8.66
CA ARG A 90 -14.80 33.41 -8.58
C ARG A 90 -14.31 32.14 -7.89
N ALA A 91 -15.20 31.40 -7.26
CA ALA A 91 -14.89 30.08 -6.73
C ALA A 91 -16.03 29.14 -7.13
N ASP A 92 -15.84 28.42 -8.25
CA ASP A 92 -16.84 27.46 -8.73
C ASP A 92 -16.76 26.15 -7.92
N PRO A 93 -17.75 25.83 -7.07
CA PRO A 93 -17.75 24.60 -6.30
C PRO A 93 -17.86 23.34 -7.17
N GLU A 94 -18.40 23.43 -8.39
CA GLU A 94 -18.54 22.26 -9.27
C GLU A 94 -17.19 21.67 -9.68
N ARG A 95 -16.16 22.51 -9.89
CA ARG A 95 -14.79 22.05 -10.18
C ARG A 95 -14.23 21.18 -9.08
N LEU A 96 -14.39 21.61 -7.84
CA LEU A 96 -13.91 20.85 -6.69
C LEU A 96 -14.71 19.56 -6.48
N ARG A 97 -16.00 19.52 -6.81
CA ARG A 97 -16.79 18.27 -6.79
C ARG A 97 -16.34 17.29 -7.87
N ARG A 98 -16.07 17.76 -9.10
CA ARG A 98 -15.49 16.91 -10.15
C ARG A 98 -14.12 16.36 -9.73
N LEU A 99 -13.26 17.21 -9.15
CA LEU A 99 -11.98 16.80 -8.59
C LEU A 99 -12.14 15.75 -7.48
N ALA A 100 -13.12 15.90 -6.58
CA ALA A 100 -13.43 14.92 -5.55
C ALA A 100 -13.87 13.58 -6.16
N GLY A 101 -14.71 13.59 -7.21
CA GLY A 101 -15.09 12.37 -7.93
C GLY A 101 -13.90 11.67 -8.59
N LEU A 102 -12.97 12.42 -9.18
CA LEU A 102 -11.72 11.88 -9.74
C LEU A 102 -10.78 11.30 -8.67
N SER A 103 -10.98 11.66 -7.40
CA SER A 103 -10.17 11.18 -6.29
C SER A 103 -10.54 9.74 -5.88
N GLU A 104 -11.73 9.25 -6.21
CA GLU A 104 -12.26 7.93 -5.79
C GLU A 104 -11.76 6.75 -6.66
N GLY A 105 -10.58 6.86 -7.27
CA GLY A 105 -10.01 5.84 -8.14
C GLY A 105 -9.16 4.78 -7.44
N GLU A 106 -8.80 3.74 -8.19
CA GLU A 106 -7.85 2.69 -7.75
C GLU A 106 -6.49 3.28 -7.39
N THR A 107 -5.86 2.71 -6.35
CA THR A 107 -4.53 3.08 -5.89
C THR A 107 -3.49 2.46 -6.83
N PRO A 108 -2.60 3.26 -7.44
CA PRO A 108 -1.54 2.75 -8.29
C PRO A 108 -0.49 1.97 -7.50
N SER A 109 0.21 1.07 -8.19
CA SER A 109 1.30 0.28 -7.64
C SER A 109 2.59 1.12 -7.50
N ASP A 110 2.76 2.16 -8.34
CA ASP A 110 3.79 3.19 -8.13
C ASP A 110 3.46 4.04 -6.89
N SER A 111 4.29 3.90 -5.85
CA SER A 111 4.14 4.61 -4.58
C SER A 111 4.22 6.13 -4.71
N ARG A 112 5.02 6.66 -5.63
CA ARG A 112 5.15 8.11 -5.85
C ARG A 112 3.89 8.67 -6.50
N LEU A 113 3.34 7.94 -7.45
CA LEU A 113 2.08 8.31 -8.08
C LEU A 113 0.94 8.25 -7.06
N ALA A 114 0.90 7.21 -6.22
CA ALA A 114 -0.10 7.08 -5.16
C ALA A 114 -0.05 8.27 -4.19
N GLU A 115 1.15 8.63 -3.71
CA GLU A 115 1.35 9.76 -2.79
C GLU A 115 0.90 11.09 -3.41
N ALA A 116 1.24 11.33 -4.68
CA ALA A 116 0.84 12.54 -5.39
C ALA A 116 -0.70 12.66 -5.51
N LEU A 117 -1.37 11.55 -5.88
CA LEU A 117 -2.83 11.51 -6.00
C LEU A 117 -3.52 11.70 -4.65
N GLU A 118 -2.98 11.12 -3.58
CA GLU A 118 -3.48 11.30 -2.22
C GLU A 118 -3.36 12.76 -1.77
N ALA A 119 -2.20 13.39 -2.00
CA ALA A 119 -1.96 14.78 -1.65
C ALA A 119 -2.94 15.74 -2.36
N ILE A 120 -3.18 15.52 -3.66
CA ILE A 120 -4.17 16.29 -4.43
C ILE A 120 -5.58 16.07 -3.86
N SER A 121 -5.94 14.83 -3.57
CA SER A 121 -7.26 14.46 -3.04
C SER A 121 -7.53 15.11 -1.67
N LEU A 122 -6.53 15.11 -0.77
CA LEU A 122 -6.61 15.76 0.52
C LEU A 122 -6.85 17.27 0.35
N ARG A 123 -6.12 17.91 -0.57
CA ARG A 123 -6.27 19.33 -0.86
C ARG A 123 -7.69 19.65 -1.35
N ALA A 124 -8.23 18.84 -2.26
CA ALA A 124 -9.60 18.99 -2.78
C ALA A 124 -10.64 18.94 -1.66
N LYS A 125 -10.54 17.95 -0.76
CA LYS A 125 -11.44 17.78 0.39
C LYS A 125 -11.39 18.98 1.34
N VAL A 126 -10.18 19.48 1.63
CA VAL A 126 -9.99 20.66 2.49
C VAL A 126 -10.63 21.91 1.87
N GLU A 127 -10.47 22.12 0.57
CA GLU A 127 -11.05 23.30 -0.10
C GLU A 127 -12.57 23.24 -0.18
N LEU A 128 -13.16 22.07 -0.43
CA LEU A 128 -14.61 21.89 -0.33
C LEU A 128 -15.12 22.23 1.08
N ALA A 129 -14.49 21.69 2.12
CA ALA A 129 -14.86 21.98 3.50
C ALA A 129 -14.75 23.48 3.84
N ARG A 130 -13.72 24.17 3.32
CA ARG A 130 -13.56 25.63 3.48
C ARG A 130 -14.71 26.41 2.83
N LEU A 131 -15.15 26.00 1.63
CA LEU A 131 -16.29 26.62 0.96
C LEU A 131 -17.60 26.40 1.74
N GLU A 132 -17.82 25.19 2.26
CA GLU A 132 -18.99 24.90 3.09
C GLU A 132 -19.02 25.73 4.39
N VAL A 133 -17.88 25.89 5.06
CA VAL A 133 -17.76 26.74 6.26
C VAL A 133 -18.04 28.20 5.92
N ARG A 134 -17.51 28.71 4.80
CA ARG A 134 -17.78 30.09 4.35
C ARG A 134 -19.24 30.31 3.96
N GLY A 135 -19.90 29.31 3.37
CA GLY A 135 -21.33 29.36 3.02
C GLY A 135 -22.28 29.28 4.22
N ARG A 136 -21.85 28.72 5.37
CA ARG A 136 -22.63 28.71 6.63
C ARG A 136 -22.49 29.99 7.47
N GLY A 137 -21.53 30.85 7.14
CA GLY A 137 -21.26 32.09 7.88
C GLY A 137 -21.96 33.33 7.29
N VAL A 138 -22.83 33.14 6.29
CA VAL A 138 -23.71 34.16 5.68
C VAL A 138 -25.14 33.83 6.02
#